data_AF-A0AAU0RBU9-F1
#
_entry.id   AF-A0AAU0RBU9-F1
#
_cell.length_a   1.000
_cell.length_b   1.000
_cell.length_c   1.000
_cell.angle_alpha   90.00
_cell.angle_beta   90.00
_cell.angle_gamma   90.00
#
_symmetry.space_group_name_H-M   'P 1'
#
loop_
_entity.id
_entity.type
_entity.pdbx_description
1 polymer ?
#
loop_
_entity_poly.entity_id
_entity_poly.type
_entity_poly.pdbx_seq_one_letter_code
_entity_poly.pdbx_strand_id
1 'polypeptide(L)' 'MHQSQLASYQKGNALGRAGLAAEIAGTALFLASSDAGYINGQSISVVGGSLGLQ' A
#
# COMPACT_ATOMS: atom_id res chain seq x y z
N MET A 1 -18.07 5.20 12.20
CA MET A 1 -16.78 5.36 11.48
C MET A 1 -17.00 6.32 10.30
N HIS A 2 -17.13 7.62 10.56
CA HIS A 2 -17.90 8.51 9.67
C HIS A 2 -17.00 9.59 9.04
N GLN A 3 -16.63 9.41 7.76
CA GLN A 3 -15.94 10.34 6.85
C GLN A 3 -14.54 10.88 7.23
N SER A 4 -14.29 11.30 8.48
CA SER A 4 -13.00 11.90 8.88
C SER A 4 -11.81 10.93 8.73
N GLN A 5 -12.02 9.65 9.02
CA GLN A 5 -11.00 8.61 8.87
C GLN A 5 -10.70 8.26 7.40
N LEU A 6 -11.63 8.50 6.49
CA LEU A 6 -11.38 8.26 5.06
C LEU A 6 -10.56 9.39 4.45
N ALA A 7 -10.83 10.64 4.87
CA ALA A 7 -10.05 11.80 4.47
C ALA A 7 -8.60 11.71 4.94
N SER A 8 -8.33 11.15 6.12
CA SER A 8 -6.96 10.95 6.60
C SER A 8 -6.12 10.05 5.69
N TYR A 9 -6.71 9.08 4.98
CA TYR A 9 -5.98 8.20 4.07
C TYR A 9 -5.49 8.89 2.78
N GLN A 10 -5.95 10.11 2.51
CA GLN A 10 -5.55 10.89 1.34
C GLN A 10 -4.34 11.78 1.63
N LYS A 11 -4.15 12.21 2.88
CA LYS A 11 -3.08 13.16 3.23
C LYS A 11 -1.71 12.48 3.09
N GLY A 12 -0.85 13.04 2.24
CA GLY A 12 0.49 12.50 1.97
C GLY A 12 0.52 11.28 1.04
N ASN A 13 -0.65 10.76 0.66
CA ASN A 13 -0.81 9.69 -0.32
C ASN A 13 -0.89 10.33 -1.72
N ALA A 14 0.11 10.08 -2.57
CA ALA A 14 0.19 10.66 -3.91
C ALA A 14 -0.99 10.26 -4.81
N LEU A 15 -1.65 9.12 -4.54
CA LEU A 15 -2.84 8.69 -5.26
C LEU A 15 -4.13 9.38 -4.78
N GLY A 16 -4.10 10.12 -3.67
CA GLY A 16 -5.24 10.91 -3.18
C GLY A 16 -6.48 10.09 -2.81
N ARG A 17 -6.35 8.77 -2.63
CA ARG A 17 -7.46 7.85 -2.30
C ARG A 17 -7.02 6.75 -1.34
N ALA A 18 -7.97 6.18 -0.61
CA ALA A 18 -7.72 4.97 0.15
C ALA A 18 -7.28 3.81 -0.77
N GLY A 19 -6.40 2.97 -0.26
CA GLY A 19 -6.02 1.72 -0.92
C GLY A 19 -7.16 0.71 -0.92
N LEU A 20 -7.18 -0.16 -1.92
CA LEU A 20 -8.13 -1.26 -2.06
C LEU A 20 -7.47 -2.56 -1.61
N ALA A 21 -8.27 -3.50 -1.08
CA ALA A 21 -7.78 -4.82 -0.68
C ALA A 21 -7.07 -5.56 -1.84
N ALA A 22 -7.54 -5.34 -3.07
CA ALA A 22 -6.95 -5.93 -4.27
C ALA A 22 -5.50 -5.47 -4.52
N GLU A 23 -5.11 -4.26 -4.09
CA GLU A 23 -3.76 -3.74 -4.27
C GLU A 23 -2.76 -4.43 -3.32
N ILE A 24 -3.21 -4.73 -2.09
CA ILE A 24 -2.44 -5.56 -1.15
C ILE A 24 -2.36 -7.00 -1.65
N ALA A 25 -3.49 -7.59 -2.06
CA ALA A 25 -3.56 -8.96 -2.54
C ALA A 25 -2.70 -9.17 -3.81
N GLY A 26 -2.72 -8.22 -4.74
CA GLY A 26 -1.88 -8.26 -5.94
C GLY A 26 -0.40 -8.18 -5.61
N THR A 27 0.00 -7.31 -4.67
CA THR A 27 1.39 -7.24 -4.20
C THR A 27 1.81 -8.54 -3.52
N ALA A 28 0.97 -9.09 -2.65
CA ALA A 28 1.24 -10.36 -1.97
C ALA A 28 1.37 -11.52 -2.98
N LEU A 29 0.51 -11.56 -4.00
CA LEU A 29 0.57 -12.57 -5.05
C LEU A 29 1.86 -12.47 -5.86
N PHE A 30 2.29 -11.26 -6.21
CA PHE A 30 3.60 -11.03 -6.85
C PHE A 30 4.76 -11.51 -5.97
N LEU A 31 4.77 -11.14 -4.68
CA LEU A 31 5.84 -11.54 -3.76
C LEU A 31 5.88 -13.05 -3.52
N ALA A 32 4.75 -13.74 -3.67
CA ALA A 32 4.67 -15.19 -3.60
C ALA A 32 5.01 -15.90 -4.94
N SER A 33 5.16 -15.16 -6.04
CA SER A 33 5.46 -15.73 -7.36
C SER A 33 6.97 -15.91 -7.58
N SER A 34 7.34 -16.64 -8.63
CA SER A 34 8.73 -16.77 -9.08
C SER A 34 9.35 -15.44 -9.52
N ASP A 35 8.54 -14.46 -9.90
CA ASP A 35 9.02 -13.17 -10.42
C ASP A 35 9.69 -12.32 -9.33
N ALA A 36 9.35 -12.58 -8.06
CA ALA A 36 9.97 -11.95 -6.91
C ALA A 36 11.17 -12.74 -6.34
N GLY A 37 11.70 -13.74 -7.07
CA GLY A 37 12.67 -14.70 -6.54
C GLY A 37 13.99 -14.13 -6.00
N TYR A 38 14.31 -12.86 -6.28
CA TYR A 38 15.49 -12.17 -5.74
C TYR A 38 15.16 -11.06 -4.73
N ILE A 39 13.91 -10.94 -4.32
CA ILE A 39 13.45 -9.97 -3.31
C ILE A 39 13.32 -10.71 -1.97
N ASN A 40 14.21 -10.44 -1.04
CA ASN A 40 14.18 -11.03 0.31
C ASN A 40 14.55 -10.03 1.40
N GLY A 41 14.11 -10.31 2.64
CA GLY A 41 14.42 -9.49 3.82
C GLY A 41 13.88 -8.04 3.79
N GLN A 42 13.04 -7.69 2.82
CA GLN A 42 12.50 -6.34 2.66
C GLN A 42 11.09 -6.22 3.22
N SER A 43 10.77 -5.02 3.72
CA SER A 43 9.40 -4.57 3.95
C SER A 43 8.97 -3.69 2.78
N ILE A 44 7.88 -4.06 2.10
CA ILE A 44 7.36 -3.31 0.95
C ILE A 44 6.08 -2.58 1.36
N SER A 45 6.13 -1.25 1.34
CA SER A 45 4.99 -0.39 1.69
C SER A 45 4.04 -0.22 0.50
N VAL A 46 2.78 -0.65 0.66
CA VAL A 46 1.72 -0.52 -0.36
C VAL A 46 0.71 0.54 0.10
N VAL A 47 1.12 1.80 0.02
CA VAL A 47 0.45 2.92 0.72
C VAL A 47 0.16 4.13 -0.17
N GLY A 48 0.09 3.93 -1.49
CA GLY A 48 -0.20 4.98 -2.46
C GLY A 48 0.83 6.12 -2.50
N GLY A 49 2.07 5.86 -2.07
CA GLY A 49 3.14 6.87 -2.01
C GLY A 49 3.19 7.68 -0.71
N SER A 50 2.39 7.31 0.31
CA SER A 50 2.55 7.88 1.66
C SER A 50 3.88 7.47 2.29
N LEU A 51 4.67 8.45 2.73
CA LEU A 51 5.96 8.21 3.38
C LEU A 51 5.84 7.81 4.87
N GLY A 52 4.62 7.78 5.42
CA GLY A 52 4.39 7.49 6.84
C GLY A 52 4.92 8.56 7.81
N LEU A 53 5.42 9.69 7.30
CA LEU A 53 5.83 10.85 8.06
C LEU A 53 4.61 11.76 8.26
N GLN A 54 3.86 11.54 9.34
CA GLN A 54 2.74 12.40 9.74
C GLN A 54 2.79 12.74 11.23
#